data_AF-A0A7K4CP71-F1
#
_entry.id   AF-A0A7K4CP71-F1
#
_cell.length_a   1.000
_cell.length_b   1.000
_cell.length_c   1.000
_cell.angle_alpha   90.00
_cell.angle_beta   90.00
_cell.angle_gamma   90.00
#
_symmetry.space_group_name_H-M   'P 1'
#
loop_
_entity.id
_entity.type
_entity.pdbx_description
1 polymer ?
#
loop_
_entity_poly.entity_id
_entity_poly.type
_entity_poly.pdbx_seq_one_letter_code
_entity_poly.pdbx_strand_id
1 'polypeptide(L)'
;MANSSLPREQYGALFDAHVHTFYDLHDGRISPGELVSLTRKHGFNWVLAMNHDTTRGYARVKKAAREAGLPCIAGIEISTIYNHVLAYGVQEWSLRDYSWDPAAVIEKLREQGCAVFLAHPCNNPCNGHWTPDIARRLDVDGIEWNNASNSLLNRKTSALFSTFPDGRRIAGTDAHTRYTFGHAYTQVATTSVDPDDLVAAMRKGRCAPRGRYVPLVCVGIEQLAITVKNKLVKRVNADGTCVNVTYQVPNSIAPEGFPAPNTLTERELKKLVRPAAMKWRRELLAMPPTLDYWKI
;
A
#
# COMPACT_ATOMS: atom_id res chain seq x y z
N MET A 1 -3.73 -33.38 2.53
CA MET A 1 -2.55 -33.63 3.38
C MET A 1 -2.07 -32.30 3.93
N ALA A 2 -1.90 -32.24 5.25
CA ALA A 2 -1.39 -31.15 6.11
C ALA A 2 -1.53 -29.70 5.59
N ASN A 3 -2.58 -29.03 6.07
CA ASN A 3 -2.76 -27.58 6.05
C ASN A 3 -1.89 -26.93 7.15
N SER A 4 -0.58 -27.22 7.17
CA SER A 4 0.35 -26.63 8.12
C SER A 4 0.86 -25.32 7.54
N SER A 5 0.33 -24.20 8.03
CA SER A 5 1.00 -22.91 7.91
C SER A 5 2.48 -23.08 8.29
N LEU A 6 3.38 -22.47 7.52
CA LEU A 6 4.81 -22.52 7.82
C LEU A 6 5.06 -22.06 9.28
N PRO A 7 5.80 -22.85 10.11
CA PRO A 7 6.02 -22.53 11.52
C PRO A 7 6.65 -21.14 11.70
N ARG A 8 6.10 -20.33 12.61
CA ARG A 8 6.62 -18.97 12.84
C ARG A 8 8.01 -18.98 13.43
N GLU A 9 8.32 -19.98 14.24
CA GLU A 9 9.61 -20.18 14.90
C GLU A 9 10.73 -20.30 13.87
N GLN A 10 10.42 -20.88 12.71
CA GLN A 10 11.38 -21.08 11.62
C GLN A 10 11.34 -19.93 10.59
N TYR A 11 10.15 -19.43 10.27
CA TYR A 11 9.97 -18.53 9.12
C TYR A 11 9.54 -17.11 9.49
N GLY A 12 9.25 -16.82 10.75
CA GLY A 12 8.70 -15.55 11.20
C GLY A 12 7.29 -15.29 10.65
N ALA A 13 6.94 -14.02 10.51
CA ALA A 13 5.70 -13.58 9.89
C ALA A 13 5.81 -13.61 8.36
N LEU A 14 4.86 -14.26 7.69
CA LEU A 14 4.76 -14.39 6.24
C LEU A 14 3.40 -13.88 5.77
N PHE A 15 3.40 -12.84 4.94
CA PHE A 15 2.19 -12.29 4.32
C PHE A 15 2.49 -11.58 3.01
N ASP A 16 1.51 -11.55 2.12
CA ASP A 16 1.53 -10.66 0.97
C ASP A 16 1.39 -9.21 1.49
N ALA A 17 2.44 -8.41 1.33
CA ALA A 17 2.50 -7.09 1.94
C ALA A 17 1.74 -6.01 1.17
N HIS A 18 1.14 -6.34 0.02
CA HIS A 18 0.37 -5.38 -0.76
C HIS A 18 -0.79 -6.10 -1.45
N VAL A 19 -2.00 -5.89 -0.94
CA VAL A 19 -3.22 -6.53 -1.43
C VAL A 19 -4.40 -5.60 -1.28
N HIS A 20 -5.43 -5.81 -2.10
CA HIS A 20 -6.65 -5.02 -2.09
C HIS A 20 -7.87 -5.92 -1.95
N THR A 21 -8.75 -5.55 -1.02
CA THR A 21 -9.97 -6.31 -0.72
C THR A 21 -11.16 -5.75 -1.49
N PHE A 22 -12.29 -6.46 -1.50
CA PHE A 22 -13.51 -5.94 -2.14
C PHE A 22 -14.03 -4.62 -1.51
N TYR A 23 -13.52 -4.23 -0.34
CA TYR A 23 -13.84 -2.96 0.29
C TYR A 23 -13.08 -1.77 -0.31
N ASP A 24 -12.13 -2.03 -1.20
CA ASP A 24 -11.56 -1.00 -2.06
C ASP A 24 -12.64 -0.36 -2.94
N LEU A 25 -12.62 0.96 -3.04
CA LEU A 25 -13.62 1.74 -3.77
C LEU A 25 -13.44 1.67 -5.30
N HIS A 26 -12.26 1.26 -5.75
CA HIS A 26 -11.83 1.33 -7.15
C HIS A 26 -11.78 -0.07 -7.76
N ASP A 27 -10.96 -0.97 -7.23
CA ASP A 27 -10.48 -2.14 -8.00
C ASP A 27 -10.24 -3.41 -7.18
N GLY A 28 -10.23 -3.37 -5.86
CA GLY A 28 -10.20 -4.59 -5.05
C GLY A 28 -11.46 -5.47 -5.22
N ARG A 29 -11.27 -6.79 -5.19
CA ARG A 29 -12.31 -7.83 -5.39
C ARG A 29 -12.22 -9.02 -4.46
N ILE A 30 -11.16 -9.13 -3.68
CA ILE A 30 -10.96 -10.28 -2.79
C ILE A 30 -11.87 -10.13 -1.57
N SER A 31 -12.82 -11.06 -1.37
CA SER A 31 -13.63 -11.04 -0.14
C SER A 31 -12.80 -11.45 1.09
N PRO A 32 -13.23 -11.10 2.32
CA PRO A 32 -12.53 -11.49 3.55
C PRO A 32 -12.31 -13.00 3.66
N GLY A 33 -13.31 -13.80 3.31
CA GLY A 33 -13.21 -15.26 3.33
C GLY A 33 -12.23 -15.79 2.27
N GLU A 34 -12.26 -15.22 1.05
CA GLU A 34 -11.28 -15.57 0.02
C GLU A 34 -9.87 -15.19 0.43
N LEU A 35 -9.66 -14.00 0.98
CA LEU A 35 -8.35 -13.52 1.42
C LEU A 35 -7.72 -14.49 2.44
N VAL A 36 -8.50 -14.90 3.44
CA VAL A 36 -8.05 -15.87 4.46
C VAL A 36 -7.79 -17.24 3.85
N SER A 37 -8.66 -17.72 2.96
CA SER A 37 -8.50 -19.00 2.26
C SER A 37 -7.23 -19.02 1.40
N LEU A 38 -7.00 -17.95 0.63
CA LEU A 38 -5.81 -17.77 -0.20
C LEU A 38 -4.55 -17.65 0.65
N THR A 39 -4.59 -16.91 1.76
CA THR A 39 -3.47 -16.79 2.71
C THR A 39 -3.01 -18.18 3.15
N ARG A 40 -3.93 -19.05 3.58
CA ARG A 40 -3.60 -20.44 3.97
C ARG A 40 -3.08 -21.27 2.79
N LYS A 41 -3.74 -21.16 1.63
CA LYS A 41 -3.36 -21.90 0.42
C LYS A 41 -1.93 -21.59 -0.03
N HIS A 42 -1.48 -20.35 0.15
CA HIS A 42 -0.12 -19.92 -0.18
C HIS A 42 0.90 -20.19 0.93
N GLY A 43 0.49 -20.79 2.06
CA GLY A 43 1.36 -21.11 3.19
C GLY A 43 1.73 -19.90 4.05
N PHE A 44 1.07 -18.75 3.83
CA PHE A 44 1.26 -17.55 4.63
C PHE A 44 0.62 -17.73 6.00
N ASN A 45 1.17 -17.03 6.99
CA ASN A 45 0.76 -17.13 8.39
C ASN A 45 0.26 -15.79 8.95
N TRP A 46 0.21 -14.72 8.16
CA TRP A 46 -0.41 -13.45 8.52
C TRP A 46 -1.38 -12.99 7.43
N VAL A 47 -2.47 -12.35 7.86
CA VAL A 47 -3.41 -11.69 6.95
C VAL A 47 -3.19 -10.19 6.98
N LEU A 48 -3.02 -9.57 5.81
CA LEU A 48 -3.03 -8.12 5.65
C LEU A 48 -4.40 -7.68 5.13
N ALA A 49 -5.04 -6.75 5.84
CA ALA A 49 -6.22 -6.04 5.33
C ALA A 49 -5.80 -4.65 4.88
N MET A 50 -5.81 -4.40 3.58
CA MET A 50 -5.35 -3.14 2.98
C MET A 50 -6.24 -2.79 1.78
N ASN A 51 -6.49 -1.50 1.59
CA ASN A 51 -7.20 -0.92 0.46
C ASN A 51 -6.66 0.51 0.22
N HIS A 52 -7.01 1.10 -0.92
CA HIS A 52 -6.76 2.50 -1.23
C HIS A 52 -7.54 3.45 -0.32
N ASP A 53 -6.81 4.30 0.39
CA ASP A 53 -7.30 5.46 1.13
C ASP A 53 -8.43 5.17 2.14
N THR A 54 -8.61 3.91 2.55
CA THR A 54 -9.66 3.53 3.49
C THR A 54 -9.28 2.31 4.33
N THR A 55 -9.62 2.36 5.62
CA THR A 55 -9.56 1.21 6.53
C THR A 55 -10.85 0.38 6.50
N ARG A 56 -11.78 0.71 5.60
CA ARG A 56 -13.06 -0.01 5.46
C ARG A 56 -12.81 -1.49 5.24
N GLY A 57 -13.57 -2.31 5.97
CA GLY A 57 -13.48 -3.76 5.84
C GLY A 57 -12.47 -4.43 6.76
N TYR A 58 -11.55 -3.68 7.39
CA TYR A 58 -10.58 -4.24 8.32
C TYR A 58 -11.25 -5.12 9.39
N ALA A 59 -12.29 -4.63 10.06
CA ALA A 59 -13.01 -5.40 11.08
C ALA A 59 -13.56 -6.75 10.56
N ARG A 60 -13.97 -6.80 9.29
CA ARG A 60 -14.53 -8.00 8.64
C ARG A 60 -13.42 -8.97 8.26
N VAL A 61 -12.30 -8.49 7.75
CA VAL A 61 -11.09 -9.29 7.48
C VAL A 61 -10.51 -9.83 8.79
N LYS A 62 -10.35 -8.98 9.81
CA LYS A 62 -9.88 -9.38 11.15
C LYS A 62 -10.75 -10.47 11.75
N LYS A 63 -12.08 -10.34 11.64
CA LYS A 63 -13.02 -11.37 12.09
C LYS A 63 -12.80 -12.70 11.36
N ALA A 64 -12.74 -12.68 10.02
CA ALA A 64 -12.52 -13.88 9.22
C ALA A 64 -11.16 -14.54 9.51
N ALA A 65 -10.10 -13.74 9.68
CA ALA A 65 -8.76 -14.23 10.03
C ALA A 65 -8.76 -14.90 11.42
N ARG A 66 -9.41 -14.27 12.41
CA ARG A 66 -9.56 -14.82 13.76
C ARG A 66 -10.31 -16.16 13.75
N GLU A 67 -11.40 -16.26 13.00
CA GLU A 67 -12.17 -17.51 12.84
C GLU A 67 -11.33 -18.63 12.21
N ALA A 68 -10.32 -18.29 11.42
CA ALA A 68 -9.38 -19.23 10.83
C ALA A 68 -8.09 -19.46 11.65
N GLY A 69 -7.96 -18.83 12.83
CA GLY A 69 -6.78 -18.94 13.70
C GLY A 69 -5.54 -18.20 13.17
N LEU A 70 -5.72 -17.15 12.36
CA LEU A 70 -4.63 -16.33 11.82
C LEU A 70 -4.63 -14.93 12.45
N PRO A 71 -3.45 -14.38 12.81
CA PRO A 71 -3.33 -12.97 13.14
C PRO A 71 -3.53 -12.10 11.89
N CYS A 72 -4.01 -10.89 12.12
CA CYS A 72 -4.34 -9.94 11.07
C CYS A 72 -3.80 -8.56 11.42
N ILE A 73 -3.10 -7.94 10.48
CA ILE A 73 -2.62 -6.55 10.57
C ILE A 73 -3.48 -5.65 9.67
N ALA A 74 -3.79 -4.46 10.16
CA ALA A 74 -4.39 -3.40 9.36
C ALA A 74 -3.30 -2.73 8.52
N GLY A 75 -3.61 -2.44 7.27
CA GLY A 75 -2.79 -1.56 6.44
C GLY A 75 -3.66 -0.69 5.55
N ILE A 76 -3.00 0.24 4.87
CA ILE A 76 -3.63 1.16 3.93
C ILE A 76 -2.61 1.56 2.87
N GLU A 77 -3.07 1.66 1.62
CA GLU A 77 -2.31 2.31 0.55
C GLU A 77 -2.87 3.72 0.37
N ILE A 78 -2.08 4.74 0.65
CA ILE A 78 -2.52 6.14 0.58
C ILE A 78 -2.06 6.76 -0.74
N SER A 79 -3.02 7.33 -1.46
CA SER A 79 -2.80 8.10 -2.68
C SER A 79 -2.37 9.52 -2.33
N THR A 80 -1.12 9.88 -2.62
CA THR A 80 -0.61 11.26 -2.45
C THR A 80 -0.59 12.01 -3.79
N ILE A 81 -0.22 13.31 -3.81
CA ILE A 81 0.01 14.02 -5.08
C ILE A 81 1.13 13.39 -5.91
N TYR A 82 2.13 12.80 -5.25
CA TYR A 82 3.35 12.38 -5.93
C TYR A 82 3.26 10.92 -6.36
N ASN A 83 3.12 10.01 -5.40
CA ASN A 83 2.94 8.57 -5.62
C ASN A 83 2.36 7.90 -4.35
N HIS A 84 2.15 6.59 -4.32
CA HIS A 84 1.48 5.95 -3.18
C HIS A 84 2.43 5.60 -2.03
N VAL A 85 1.88 5.58 -0.82
CA VAL A 85 2.54 5.20 0.42
C VAL A 85 1.79 4.04 1.06
N LEU A 86 2.50 2.99 1.45
CA LEU A 86 1.96 1.87 2.21
C LEU A 86 2.17 2.13 3.70
N ALA A 87 1.15 1.87 4.50
CA ALA A 87 1.26 1.89 5.95
C ALA A 87 0.70 0.62 6.58
N TYR A 88 1.32 0.18 7.66
CA TYR A 88 0.95 -1.00 8.44
C TYR A 88 0.78 -0.63 9.91
N GLY A 89 -0.25 -1.15 10.55
CA GLY A 89 -0.64 -0.79 11.92
C GLY A 89 -1.58 0.41 12.01
N VAL A 90 -2.20 0.81 10.90
CA VAL A 90 -3.13 1.95 10.89
C VAL A 90 -4.36 1.68 11.77
N GLN A 91 -4.69 2.64 12.63
CA GLN A 91 -5.82 2.54 13.55
C GLN A 91 -7.06 3.19 12.93
N GLU A 92 -6.89 4.41 12.41
CA GLU A 92 -7.95 5.18 11.75
C GLU A 92 -7.38 6.01 10.60
N TRP A 93 -8.22 6.23 9.58
CA TRP A 93 -7.86 7.10 8.47
C TRP A 93 -9.10 7.84 7.96
N SER A 94 -9.06 9.16 8.05
CA SER A 94 -10.04 10.05 7.42
C SER A 94 -9.50 10.48 6.05
N LEU A 95 -10.22 10.11 4.99
CA LEU A 95 -9.94 10.52 3.60
C LEU A 95 -9.78 12.04 3.40
N ARG A 96 -10.25 12.84 4.36
CA ARG A 96 -10.59 14.27 4.19
C ARG A 96 -9.49 15.23 4.63
N ASP A 97 -8.48 14.77 5.36
CA ASP A 97 -7.66 15.71 6.16
C ASP A 97 -6.22 15.90 5.64
N TYR A 98 -5.64 14.97 4.87
CA TYR A 98 -4.18 14.99 4.59
C TYR A 98 -3.71 14.56 3.18
N SER A 99 -4.62 14.27 2.26
CA SER A 99 -4.33 13.38 1.12
C SER A 99 -3.56 13.98 -0.08
N TRP A 100 -2.66 14.94 0.13
CA TRP A 100 -1.88 15.54 -0.95
C TRP A 100 -0.38 15.54 -0.71
N ASP A 101 0.13 16.03 0.42
CA ASP A 101 1.58 16.06 0.70
C ASP A 101 2.05 14.72 1.30
N PRO A 102 2.97 13.98 0.64
CA PRO A 102 3.59 12.79 1.21
C PRO A 102 4.18 12.97 2.61
N ALA A 103 4.83 14.11 2.90
CA ALA A 103 5.48 14.31 4.20
C ALA A 103 4.45 14.41 5.33
N ALA A 104 3.40 15.21 5.14
CA ALA A 104 2.29 15.33 6.10
C ALA A 104 1.52 14.01 6.29
N VAL A 105 1.31 13.25 5.21
CA VAL A 105 0.72 11.90 5.28
C VAL A 105 1.57 10.99 6.18
N ILE A 106 2.88 10.98 5.96
CA ILE A 106 3.81 10.16 6.74
C ILE A 106 3.76 10.57 8.21
N GLU A 107 3.79 11.87 8.52
CA GLU A 107 3.69 12.37 9.90
C GLU A 107 2.43 11.84 10.62
N LYS A 108 1.27 11.88 9.96
CA LYS A 108 0.02 11.36 10.53
C LYS A 108 0.04 9.85 10.76
N LEU A 109 0.66 9.10 9.86
CA LEU A 109 0.87 7.67 10.04
C LEU A 109 1.83 7.38 11.21
N ARG A 110 2.85 8.23 11.40
CA ARG A 110 3.80 8.13 12.51
C ARG A 110 3.17 8.41 13.86
N GLU A 111 2.23 9.37 13.95
CA GLU A 111 1.44 9.62 15.16
C GLU A 111 0.69 8.37 15.64
N GLN A 112 0.28 7.51 14.70
CA GLN A 112 -0.38 6.22 15.00
C GLN A 112 0.60 5.05 15.22
N GLY A 113 1.91 5.30 15.16
CA GLY A 113 2.95 4.29 15.33
C GLY A 113 3.19 3.39 14.12
N CYS A 114 2.62 3.71 12.95
CA CYS A 114 2.65 2.85 11.77
C CYS A 114 4.06 2.59 11.25
N ALA A 115 4.24 1.44 10.60
CA ALA A 115 5.36 1.20 9.70
C ALA A 115 4.99 1.73 8.31
N VAL A 116 5.88 2.49 7.66
CA VAL A 116 5.59 3.25 6.44
C VAL A 116 6.58 2.92 5.34
N PHE A 117 6.08 2.59 4.15
CA PHE A 117 6.89 2.16 3.01
C PHE A 117 6.46 2.90 1.75
N LEU A 118 7.39 3.19 0.85
CA LEU A 118 7.07 3.74 -0.46
C LEU A 118 6.54 2.64 -1.37
N ALA A 119 5.28 2.75 -1.81
CA ALA A 119 4.65 1.77 -2.70
C ALA A 119 5.30 1.83 -4.09
N HIS A 120 5.45 0.67 -4.73
CA HIS A 120 5.88 0.47 -6.12
C HIS A 120 6.65 1.66 -6.73
N PRO A 121 7.91 1.90 -6.33
CA PRO A 121 8.64 3.16 -6.57
C PRO A 121 8.62 3.74 -7.98
N CYS A 122 8.59 2.86 -8.99
CA CYS A 122 8.60 3.24 -10.40
C CYS A 122 7.21 3.21 -11.07
N ASN A 123 6.14 2.87 -10.35
CA ASN A 123 4.77 2.69 -10.85
C ASN A 123 3.87 3.91 -10.61
N ASN A 124 4.26 5.04 -11.21
CA ASN A 124 3.37 6.18 -11.42
C ASN A 124 3.97 7.10 -12.49
N PRO A 125 3.70 6.86 -13.79
CA PRO A 125 4.32 7.62 -14.87
C PRO A 125 3.81 9.07 -14.97
N CYS A 126 2.69 9.40 -14.33
CA CYS A 126 2.02 10.69 -14.52
C CYS A 126 2.51 11.79 -13.57
N ASN A 127 2.87 11.43 -12.32
CA ASN A 127 3.18 12.39 -11.26
C ASN A 127 4.64 12.33 -10.80
N GLY A 128 5.26 11.14 -10.79
CA GLY A 128 6.67 10.99 -10.43
C GLY A 128 7.03 9.60 -9.91
N HIS A 129 8.33 9.38 -9.72
CA HIS A 129 8.86 8.13 -9.18
C HIS A 129 9.48 8.39 -7.82
N TRP A 130 9.28 7.47 -6.88
CA TRP A 130 10.08 7.47 -5.67
C TRP A 130 11.54 7.22 -6.05
N THR A 131 12.43 8.13 -5.65
CA THR A 131 13.88 8.00 -5.85
C THR A 131 14.58 7.85 -4.50
N PRO A 132 15.83 7.34 -4.46
CA PRO A 132 16.61 7.27 -3.24
C PRO A 132 16.76 8.63 -2.57
N ASP A 133 16.89 9.69 -3.37
CA ASP A 133 17.05 11.05 -2.85
C ASP A 133 15.77 11.59 -2.18
N ILE A 134 14.59 11.23 -2.71
CA ILE A 134 13.30 11.50 -2.08
C ILE A 134 13.14 10.63 -0.82
N ALA A 135 13.44 9.33 -0.91
CA ALA A 135 13.32 8.41 0.23
C ALA A 135 14.17 8.83 1.43
N ARG A 136 15.36 9.41 1.20
CA ARG A 136 16.22 9.95 2.28
C ARG A 136 15.68 11.23 2.96
N ARG A 137 14.66 11.86 2.37
CA ARG A 137 14.03 13.09 2.88
C ARG A 137 12.66 12.83 3.51
N LEU A 138 12.13 11.63 3.35
CA LEU A 138 10.86 11.21 3.92
C LEU A 138 11.11 10.25 5.08
N ASP A 139 10.34 10.39 6.15
CA ASP A 139 10.40 9.47 7.30
C ASP A 139 9.72 8.13 7.03
N VAL A 140 10.32 7.34 6.14
CA VAL A 140 9.86 6.00 5.77
C VAL A 140 10.75 4.92 6.33
N ASP A 141 10.17 3.76 6.61
CA ASP A 141 10.90 2.59 7.07
C ASP A 141 11.52 1.79 5.93
N GLY A 142 11.01 1.94 4.71
CA GLY A 142 11.51 1.19 3.57
C GLY A 142 10.77 1.46 2.27
N ILE A 143 10.94 0.52 1.32
CA ILE A 143 10.29 0.56 0.01
C ILE A 143 9.70 -0.79 -0.36
N GLU A 144 8.64 -0.77 -1.17
CA GLU A 144 8.20 -1.94 -1.92
C GLU A 144 9.21 -2.22 -3.04
N TRP A 145 10.12 -3.15 -2.76
CA TRP A 145 11.20 -3.54 -3.66
C TRP A 145 10.69 -4.36 -4.83
N ASN A 146 9.70 -5.22 -4.58
CA ASN A 146 9.11 -6.10 -5.57
C ASN A 146 7.59 -6.06 -5.48
N ASN A 147 6.97 -5.48 -6.50
CA ASN A 147 5.53 -5.51 -6.73
C ASN A 147 5.24 -6.58 -7.79
N ALA A 148 4.67 -7.73 -7.41
CA ALA A 148 4.63 -8.91 -8.30
C ALA A 148 3.84 -8.68 -9.59
N SER A 149 2.83 -7.81 -9.56
CA SER A 149 2.00 -7.45 -10.72
C SER A 149 2.72 -6.52 -11.70
N ASN A 150 3.81 -5.87 -11.30
CA ASN A 150 4.54 -4.86 -12.10
C ASN A 150 5.99 -5.25 -12.44
N SER A 151 6.18 -6.47 -12.96
CA SER A 151 7.49 -7.07 -13.23
C SER A 151 8.49 -6.19 -14.02
N LEU A 152 8.02 -5.45 -15.04
CA LEU A 152 8.89 -4.57 -15.85
C LEU A 152 9.47 -3.41 -15.03
N LEU A 153 8.67 -2.82 -14.13
CA LEU A 153 9.07 -1.68 -13.33
C LEU A 153 9.96 -2.07 -12.15
N ASN A 154 9.85 -3.32 -11.67
CA ASN A 154 10.74 -3.85 -10.62
C ASN A 154 12.21 -3.82 -11.02
N ARG A 155 12.55 -4.01 -12.30
CA ARG A 155 13.95 -3.88 -12.77
C ARG A 155 14.47 -2.45 -12.60
N LYS A 156 13.62 -1.45 -12.86
CA LYS A 156 13.96 -0.04 -12.66
C LYS A 156 14.09 0.28 -11.18
N THR A 157 13.17 -0.20 -10.34
CA THR A 157 13.24 -0.08 -8.87
C THR A 157 14.54 -0.67 -8.34
N SER A 158 14.88 -1.89 -8.76
CA SER A 158 16.10 -2.58 -8.32
C SER A 158 17.38 -1.86 -8.71
N ALA A 159 17.46 -1.33 -9.94
CA ALA A 159 18.60 -0.53 -10.37
C ALA A 159 18.71 0.79 -9.57
N LEU A 160 17.59 1.48 -9.41
CA LEU A 160 17.52 2.79 -8.77
C LEU A 160 17.82 2.72 -7.26
N PHE A 161 17.38 1.66 -6.59
CA PHE A 161 17.55 1.44 -5.16
C PHE A 161 18.57 0.34 -4.84
N SER A 162 19.50 0.04 -5.76
CA SER A 162 20.48 -1.06 -5.61
C SER A 162 21.25 -1.05 -4.27
N THR A 163 21.51 0.14 -3.72
CA THR A 163 22.21 0.34 -2.44
C THR A 163 21.27 0.49 -1.24
N PHE A 164 19.97 0.28 -1.39
CA PHE A 164 18.98 0.45 -0.31
C PHE A 164 19.09 -0.69 0.71
N PRO A 165 18.99 -0.47 2.03
CA PRO A 165 19.23 -1.54 3.01
C PRO A 165 18.31 -2.76 2.82
N ASP A 166 18.88 -3.96 2.82
CA ASP A 166 18.15 -5.22 2.55
C ASP A 166 16.96 -5.44 3.50
N GLY A 167 17.18 -5.21 4.79
CA GLY A 167 16.19 -5.38 5.84
C GLY A 167 14.97 -4.46 5.74
N ARG A 168 15.04 -3.43 4.89
CA ARG A 168 14.00 -2.40 4.70
C ARG A 168 13.28 -2.54 3.36
N ARG A 169 13.46 -3.69 2.70
CA ARG A 169 12.79 -4.04 1.44
C ARG A 169 11.59 -4.93 1.75
N ILE A 170 10.43 -4.57 1.21
CA ILE A 170 9.23 -5.42 1.27
C ILE A 170 8.84 -5.88 -0.13
N ALA A 171 8.02 -6.91 -0.19
CA ALA A 171 7.38 -7.36 -1.42
C ALA A 171 5.92 -7.69 -1.19
N GLY A 172 5.11 -7.27 -2.16
CA GLY A 172 3.69 -7.56 -2.21
C GLY A 172 3.28 -7.82 -3.65
N THR A 173 2.12 -8.42 -3.82
CA THR A 173 1.61 -8.71 -5.16
C THR A 173 0.96 -7.48 -5.77
N ASP A 174 0.39 -6.59 -4.94
CA ASP A 174 -0.56 -5.57 -5.34
C ASP A 174 -1.80 -6.21 -5.98
N ALA A 175 -2.30 -7.22 -5.26
CA ALA A 175 -3.34 -8.12 -5.74
C ALA A 175 -4.72 -7.49 -5.61
N HIS A 176 -5.40 -7.31 -6.73
CA HIS A 176 -6.77 -6.81 -6.76
C HIS A 176 -7.80 -7.94 -6.87
N THR A 177 -7.35 -9.12 -7.33
CA THR A 177 -8.15 -10.31 -7.55
C THR A 177 -7.50 -11.55 -6.96
N ARG A 178 -8.32 -12.60 -6.77
CA ARG A 178 -7.85 -13.92 -6.35
C ARG A 178 -6.86 -14.59 -7.31
N TYR A 179 -6.75 -14.12 -8.55
CA TYR A 179 -5.91 -14.74 -9.59
C TYR A 179 -4.44 -14.35 -9.47
N THR A 180 -4.17 -13.19 -8.86
CA THR A 180 -2.84 -12.61 -8.73
C THR A 180 -2.27 -12.82 -7.34
N PHE A 181 -3.10 -12.85 -6.30
CA PHE A 181 -2.70 -12.97 -4.89
C PHE A 181 -1.54 -13.95 -4.62
N GLY A 182 -0.62 -13.52 -3.75
CA GLY A 182 0.39 -14.38 -3.13
C GLY A 182 1.53 -14.81 -4.04
N HIS A 183 1.82 -14.06 -5.10
CA HIS A 183 3.00 -14.30 -5.95
C HIS A 183 4.26 -13.68 -5.34
N ALA A 184 4.14 -12.53 -4.67
CA ALA A 184 5.19 -12.00 -3.80
C ALA A 184 4.68 -11.81 -2.37
N TYR A 185 5.61 -11.86 -1.42
CA TYR A 185 5.31 -11.75 0.00
C TYR A 185 6.53 -11.23 0.76
N THR A 186 6.27 -10.72 1.95
CA THR A 186 7.30 -10.28 2.87
C THR A 186 7.43 -11.28 4.01
N GLN A 187 8.67 -11.63 4.30
CA GLN A 187 9.05 -12.35 5.51
C GLN A 187 9.55 -11.32 6.53
N VAL A 188 8.96 -11.27 7.72
CA VAL A 188 9.41 -10.40 8.81
C VAL A 188 9.93 -11.24 9.97
N ALA A 189 11.14 -10.94 10.45
CA ALA A 189 11.79 -11.69 11.54
C ALA A 189 11.17 -11.35 12.91
N THR A 190 9.96 -11.86 13.13
CA THR A 190 9.24 -11.88 14.40
C THR A 190 8.43 -13.17 14.51
N THR A 191 8.41 -13.78 15.68
CA THR A 191 7.57 -14.94 16.00
C THR A 191 6.25 -14.54 16.65
N SER A 192 6.10 -13.26 17.04
CA SER A 192 4.90 -12.74 17.68
C SER A 192 3.69 -12.76 16.74
N VAL A 193 2.52 -12.91 17.34
CA VAL A 193 1.21 -12.79 16.67
C VAL A 193 0.56 -11.43 16.94
N ASP A 194 1.22 -10.57 17.70
CA ASP A 194 0.77 -9.21 17.99
C ASP A 194 1.07 -8.28 16.78
N PRO A 195 0.06 -7.57 16.23
CA PRO A 195 0.28 -6.61 15.16
C PRO A 195 1.31 -5.53 15.49
N ASP A 196 1.40 -5.10 16.74
CA ASP A 196 2.32 -4.02 17.15
C ASP A 196 3.77 -4.50 17.12
N ASP A 197 4.03 -5.75 17.50
CA ASP A 197 5.35 -6.38 17.37
C ASP A 197 5.75 -6.57 15.91
N LEU A 198 4.79 -6.88 15.04
CA LEU A 198 5.02 -6.96 13.60
C LEU A 198 5.42 -5.59 13.03
N VAL A 199 4.67 -4.54 13.38
CA VAL A 199 4.98 -3.15 13.01
C VAL A 199 6.37 -2.75 13.51
N ALA A 200 6.67 -3.00 14.78
CA ALA A 200 7.96 -2.68 15.37
C ALA A 200 9.12 -3.42 14.68
N ALA A 201 8.93 -4.68 14.29
CA ALA A 201 9.93 -5.45 13.54
C ALA A 201 10.13 -4.89 12.12
N MET A 202 9.06 -4.50 11.42
CA MET A 202 9.16 -3.86 10.11
C MET A 202 9.92 -2.54 10.17
N ARG A 203 9.62 -1.68 11.17
CA ARG A 203 10.32 -0.40 11.42
C ARG A 203 11.81 -0.57 11.71
N LYS A 204 12.17 -1.67 12.38
CA LYS A 204 13.57 -2.04 12.69
C LYS A 204 14.33 -2.63 11.48
N GLY A 205 13.71 -2.68 10.29
CA GLY A 205 14.35 -3.23 9.10
C GLY A 205 14.55 -4.74 9.21
N ARG A 206 13.55 -5.47 9.68
CA ARG A 206 13.57 -6.94 9.77
C ARG A 206 12.77 -7.61 8.64
N CYS A 207 12.62 -6.94 7.51
CA CYS A 207 11.87 -7.42 6.35
C CYS A 207 12.80 -8.09 5.33
N ALA A 208 12.32 -9.16 4.71
CA ALA A 208 12.95 -9.81 3.57
C ALA A 208 11.90 -10.01 2.47
N PRO A 209 12.08 -9.41 1.28
CA PRO A 209 11.18 -9.58 0.16
C PRO A 209 11.36 -10.97 -0.46
N ARG A 210 10.27 -11.68 -0.76
CA ARG A 210 10.28 -13.02 -1.35
C ARG A 210 9.23 -13.14 -2.46
N GLY A 211 9.34 -14.22 -3.24
CA GLY A 211 8.37 -14.62 -4.25
C GLY A 211 8.84 -14.41 -5.69
N ARG A 212 7.88 -14.38 -6.60
CA ARG A 212 8.06 -14.33 -8.05
C ARG A 212 7.05 -13.37 -8.68
N TYR A 213 7.21 -13.06 -9.96
CA TYR A 213 6.23 -12.25 -10.68
C TYR A 213 4.94 -13.01 -10.95
N VAL A 214 3.84 -12.26 -11.03
CA VAL A 214 2.55 -12.77 -11.49
C VAL A 214 2.68 -13.11 -12.99
N PRO A 215 2.20 -14.29 -13.45
CA PRO A 215 2.12 -14.58 -14.88
C PRO A 215 1.30 -13.53 -15.62
N LEU A 216 1.77 -13.07 -16.77
CA LEU A 216 1.11 -11.99 -17.54
C LEU A 216 -0.35 -12.29 -17.88
N VAL A 217 -0.71 -13.57 -18.07
CA VAL A 217 -2.09 -14.00 -18.28
C VAL A 217 -2.99 -13.69 -17.07
N CYS A 218 -2.49 -13.87 -15.85
CA CYS A 218 -3.23 -13.53 -14.63
C CYS A 218 -3.40 -12.01 -14.48
N VAL A 219 -2.36 -11.23 -14.79
CA VAL A 219 -2.44 -9.75 -14.83
C VAL A 219 -3.48 -9.30 -15.85
N GLY A 220 -3.51 -9.91 -17.04
CA GLY A 220 -4.51 -9.63 -18.08
C GLY A 220 -5.94 -9.95 -17.65
N ILE A 221 -6.16 -11.10 -17.00
CA ILE A 221 -7.47 -11.49 -16.45
C ILE A 221 -7.92 -10.50 -15.37
N GLU A 222 -7.01 -10.08 -14.49
CA GLU A 222 -7.28 -9.09 -13.46
C GLU A 222 -7.69 -7.74 -14.08
N GLN A 223 -6.93 -7.22 -15.06
CA GLN A 223 -7.24 -5.97 -15.73
C GLN A 223 -8.60 -6.02 -16.44
N LEU A 224 -8.94 -7.15 -17.05
CA LEU A 224 -10.26 -7.36 -17.65
C LEU A 224 -11.36 -7.33 -16.59
N ALA A 225 -11.19 -8.06 -15.48
CA ALA A 225 -12.14 -8.06 -14.37
C ALA A 225 -12.33 -6.65 -13.80
N ILE A 226 -11.23 -5.88 -13.61
CA ILE A 226 -11.20 -4.46 -13.24
C ILE A 226 -12.09 -3.64 -14.15
N THR A 227 -11.80 -3.70 -15.45
CA THR A 227 -12.49 -2.93 -16.49
C THR A 227 -13.98 -3.24 -16.56
N VAL A 228 -14.37 -4.52 -16.47
CA VAL A 228 -15.77 -4.95 -16.56
C VAL A 228 -16.60 -4.39 -15.40
N LYS A 229 -16.14 -4.48 -14.15
CA LYS A 229 -16.85 -3.87 -12.99
C LYS A 229 -16.98 -2.36 -13.16
N ASN A 230 -15.91 -1.68 -13.55
CA ASN A 230 -15.94 -0.22 -13.67
C ASN A 230 -16.93 0.25 -14.73
N LYS A 231 -17.27 -0.61 -15.71
CA LYS A 231 -18.34 -0.38 -16.69
C LYS A 231 -19.74 -0.79 -16.18
N LEU A 232 -19.85 -1.92 -15.48
CA LEU A 232 -21.14 -2.52 -15.10
C LEU A 232 -21.68 -2.04 -13.74
N VAL A 233 -20.81 -1.86 -12.76
CA VAL A 233 -21.13 -1.39 -11.41
C VAL A 233 -20.75 0.09 -11.38
N LYS A 234 -21.73 0.99 -11.57
CA LYS A 234 -21.55 2.39 -11.18
C LYS A 234 -21.09 2.38 -9.71
N ARG A 235 -20.10 3.18 -9.30
CA ARG A 235 -19.64 3.22 -7.89
C ARG A 235 -20.89 3.48 -7.03
N VAL A 236 -21.22 2.64 -6.04
CA VAL A 236 -22.42 2.81 -5.19
C VAL A 236 -22.02 2.77 -3.72
N ASN A 237 -22.55 3.68 -2.90
CA ASN A 237 -22.42 3.64 -1.43
C ASN A 237 -23.14 2.40 -0.86
N ALA A 238 -22.91 2.10 0.42
CA ALA A 238 -23.58 1.01 1.13
C ALA A 238 -25.12 1.17 1.19
N ASP A 239 -25.64 2.36 0.91
CA ASP A 239 -27.06 2.72 0.88
C ASP A 239 -27.68 2.71 -0.54
N GLY A 240 -26.94 2.32 -1.57
CA GLY A 240 -27.46 2.26 -2.94
C GLY A 240 -27.37 3.55 -3.76
N THR A 241 -26.75 4.62 -3.23
CA THR A 241 -26.54 5.88 -3.98
C THR A 241 -25.30 5.83 -4.87
N CYS A 242 -25.40 6.30 -6.12
CA CYS A 242 -24.24 6.42 -7.03
C CYS A 242 -23.19 7.38 -6.45
N VAL A 243 -21.97 6.92 -6.27
CA VAL A 243 -20.81 7.68 -5.80
C VAL A 243 -20.26 8.50 -6.97
N ASN A 244 -20.62 9.78 -7.01
CA ASN A 244 -19.72 10.78 -7.57
C ASN A 244 -18.59 10.94 -6.55
N VAL A 245 -17.43 10.32 -6.80
CA VAL A 245 -16.25 10.52 -5.94
C VAL A 245 -15.86 11.98 -6.09
N THR A 246 -16.18 12.74 -5.06
CA THR A 246 -15.87 14.15 -4.97
C THR A 246 -14.77 14.30 -3.94
N TYR A 247 -13.67 14.88 -4.36
CA TYR A 247 -12.51 15.08 -3.50
C TYR A 247 -12.69 16.44 -2.85
N GLN A 248 -12.87 16.45 -1.53
CA GLN A 248 -12.78 17.66 -0.74
C GLN A 248 -11.28 17.92 -0.54
N VAL A 249 -10.78 19.04 -1.05
CA VAL A 249 -9.40 19.47 -0.80
C VAL A 249 -9.41 20.23 0.53
N PRO A 250 -8.84 19.70 1.63
CA PRO A 250 -8.75 20.45 2.86
C PRO A 250 -7.87 21.70 2.66
N ASN A 251 -8.31 22.82 3.24
CA ASN A 251 -7.63 24.12 3.15
C ASN A 251 -6.18 24.12 3.70
N SER A 252 -5.77 23.08 4.44
CA SER A 252 -4.49 23.02 5.14
C SER A 252 -3.28 22.66 4.26
N ILE A 253 -3.48 22.01 3.10
CA ILE A 253 -2.37 21.48 2.27
C ILE A 253 -2.67 21.62 0.76
N ALA A 254 -3.43 22.63 0.37
CA ALA A 254 -3.66 22.92 -1.04
C ALA A 254 -2.51 23.82 -1.55
N PRO A 255 -1.75 23.44 -2.60
CA PRO A 255 -0.75 24.32 -3.21
C PRO A 255 -1.38 25.66 -3.59
N GLU A 256 -0.63 26.77 -3.46
CA GLU A 256 -1.07 28.10 -3.95
C GLU A 256 -1.68 27.99 -5.36
N GLY A 257 -2.94 28.42 -5.50
CA GLY A 257 -3.72 28.32 -6.74
C GLY A 257 -4.83 27.25 -6.76
N PHE A 258 -4.95 26.43 -5.71
CA PHE A 258 -6.11 25.56 -5.53
C PHE A 258 -7.31 26.34 -4.96
N PRO A 259 -8.54 26.15 -5.49
CA PRO A 259 -9.72 26.83 -4.96
C PRO A 259 -10.13 26.25 -3.60
N ALA A 260 -10.23 27.10 -2.58
CA ALA A 260 -10.79 26.77 -1.26
C ALA A 260 -12.28 26.40 -1.33
N PRO A 261 -12.82 25.78 -0.27
CA PRO A 261 -13.15 24.35 -0.26
C PRO A 261 -14.15 23.98 -1.37
N ASN A 262 -13.64 23.47 -2.49
CA ASN A 262 -14.48 22.96 -3.56
C ASN A 262 -14.41 21.44 -3.64
N THR A 263 -15.60 20.85 -3.76
CA THR A 263 -15.84 19.48 -4.23
C THR A 263 -15.27 19.36 -5.64
N LEU A 264 -14.05 18.84 -5.79
CA LEU A 264 -13.43 18.62 -7.10
C LEU A 264 -13.90 17.29 -7.71
N THR A 265 -14.20 17.33 -9.00
CA THR A 265 -14.35 16.11 -9.79
C THR A 265 -12.99 15.45 -10.00
N GLU A 266 -12.96 14.13 -10.22
CA GLU A 266 -11.74 13.38 -10.55
C GLU A 266 -10.97 13.99 -11.74
N ARG A 267 -11.68 14.60 -12.69
CA ARG A 267 -11.09 15.24 -13.88
C ARG A 267 -10.39 16.56 -13.54
N GLU A 268 -10.99 17.39 -12.70
CA GLU A 268 -10.38 18.65 -12.24
C GLU A 268 -9.16 18.37 -11.38
N LEU A 269 -9.29 17.40 -10.48
CA LEU A 269 -8.22 16.93 -9.65
C LEU A 269 -6.99 16.53 -10.49
N LYS A 270 -7.18 15.65 -11.49
CA LYS A 270 -6.11 15.19 -12.38
C LYS A 270 -5.34 16.32 -13.08
N LYS A 271 -5.96 17.47 -13.33
CA LYS A 271 -5.28 18.64 -13.91
C LYS A 271 -4.36 19.34 -12.92
N LEU A 272 -4.71 19.33 -11.64
CA LEU A 272 -3.99 20.03 -10.57
C LEU A 272 -2.89 19.20 -9.91
N VAL A 273 -3.07 17.87 -9.85
CA VAL A 273 -2.11 16.97 -9.17
C VAL A 273 -0.71 17.06 -9.78
N ARG A 274 -0.57 17.04 -11.11
CA ARG A 274 0.76 16.99 -11.73
C ARG A 274 1.58 18.26 -11.48
N PRO A 275 1.07 19.48 -11.67
CA PRO A 275 1.79 20.70 -11.27
C PRO A 275 2.16 20.70 -9.78
N ALA A 276 1.23 20.29 -8.91
CA ALA A 276 1.47 20.19 -7.47
C ALA A 276 2.60 19.21 -7.13
N ALA A 277 2.58 18.01 -7.72
CA ALA A 277 3.60 16.98 -7.56
C ALA A 277 4.98 17.46 -7.99
N MET A 278 5.07 18.21 -9.09
CA MET A 278 6.33 18.78 -9.58
C MET A 278 6.85 19.90 -8.67
N LYS A 279 5.96 20.78 -8.16
CA LYS A 279 6.30 21.82 -7.18
C LYS A 279 6.82 21.17 -5.89
N TRP A 280 6.05 20.24 -5.34
CA TRP A 280 6.40 19.49 -4.14
C TRP A 280 7.76 18.79 -4.26
N ARG A 281 8.00 18.08 -5.36
CA ARG A 281 9.27 17.39 -5.61
C ARG A 281 10.44 18.39 -5.59
N ARG A 282 10.29 19.54 -6.24
CA ARG A 282 11.35 20.56 -6.30
C ARG A 282 11.64 21.13 -4.91
N GLU A 283 10.60 21.40 -4.13
CA GLU A 283 10.72 21.93 -2.76
C GLU A 283 11.38 20.92 -1.83
N LEU A 284 10.94 19.66 -1.84
CA LEU A 284 11.54 18.60 -1.05
C LEU A 284 13.04 18.44 -1.38
N LEU A 285 13.39 18.37 -2.67
CA LEU A 285 14.79 18.18 -3.09
C LEU A 285 15.71 19.37 -2.75
N ALA A 286 15.14 20.56 -2.56
CA ALA A 286 15.89 21.73 -2.09
C ALA A 286 16.25 21.66 -0.60
N MET A 287 15.54 20.83 0.18
CA MET A 287 15.86 20.59 1.58
C MET A 287 17.03 19.61 1.72
N PRO A 288 17.84 19.69 2.79
CA PRO A 288 18.82 18.65 3.08
C PRO A 288 18.12 17.32 3.41
N PRO A 289 18.78 16.16 3.22
CA PRO A 289 18.29 14.88 3.70
C PRO A 289 17.97 14.95 5.19
N THR A 290 16.78 14.50 5.59
CA THR A 290 16.30 14.57 6.97
C THR A 290 16.78 13.39 7.82
N LEU A 291 17.22 12.31 7.19
CA LEU A 291 17.53 11.05 7.85
C LEU A 291 18.87 10.48 7.42
N ASP A 292 19.77 10.33 8.40
CA ASP A 292 21.07 9.66 8.24
C ASP A 292 20.97 8.13 8.48
N TYR A 293 19.77 7.58 8.74
CA TYR A 293 19.51 6.14 8.97
C TYR A 293 20.01 5.23 7.84
N TRP A 294 20.27 5.79 6.66
CA TRP A 294 20.62 5.07 5.44
C TRP A 294 22.13 4.96 5.23
N LYS A 295 22.96 5.48 6.15
CA LYS A 295 24.40 5.26 6.22
C LYS A 295 24.67 4.02 7.09
N ILE A 296 24.43 2.83 6.55
CA ILE A 296 24.99 1.57 7.07
C ILE A 296 25.52 0.78 5.88
#